data_AF-A0A1B2HDZ2-F1
#
_entry.id   AF-A0A1B2HDZ2-F1
#
_cell.length_a   1.000
_cell.length_b   1.000
_cell.length_c   1.000
_cell.angle_alpha   90.00
_cell.angle_beta   90.00
_cell.angle_gamma   90.00
#
_symmetry.space_group_name_H-M   'P 1'
#
loop_
_entity.id
_entity.type
_entity.pdbx_description
1 polymer ?
#
loop_
_entity_poly.entity_id
_entity_poly.type
_entity_poly.pdbx_seq_one_letter_code
_entity_poly.pdbx_strand_id
1 'polypeptide(L)'
;MWFAVDPGSRFSGRLRERLCAAGALLLSWEKVDQYEFDLVVAASENSDLARLHGPIVLLPHGAGYHRRSPGNPKWPSGLSATALIRNGRVVPRTIVVASDDQLEVMRSVDPRLLPRALVAGDPCLDRLRMSLPHRELHRHAFRADSRRLILICSTWGPFSLYGHRPELAEQLVTCLPADEYRVVLTLHPNVWERHGRFQINAWLRRAVAAGLIVIPAAGDWRPAVLAADLVVSDHGSLTFYSAAIGLPTLVATDGGKEVMPGSPMADLLARLPRLTNNHRQEVANAPLPNLDTAVRTPTKNVLSAHLYTLLNLPGLQHTPAPAAVPAPDIEVPSPLHFQVKLISVRQQQHGSAEVTLERTTASWQCGRSFLTASEDCTDLTVLERAGAIYTDRRFPTPTAASDHARRLLRTYPGARIAIVALDEDHVAFAVKENIHSARTTVPVSATAAAVHWWSTVPLAERPTRIQLHAGALAGTVVIESPSEA
;
A
#
# COMPACT_ATOMS: atom_id res chain seq x y z
N MET A 1 21.39 4.25 -25.52
CA MET A 1 19.93 4.36 -25.34
C MET A 1 19.62 5.78 -24.89
N TRP A 2 18.69 6.46 -25.56
CA TRP A 2 18.22 7.80 -25.18
C TRP A 2 16.78 7.72 -24.69
N PHE A 3 16.41 8.66 -23.82
CA PHE A 3 15.05 8.82 -23.32
C PHE A 3 14.53 10.19 -23.75
N ALA A 4 13.30 10.26 -24.23
CA ALA A 4 12.64 11.50 -24.57
C ALA A 4 11.29 11.59 -23.84
N VAL A 5 10.94 12.79 -23.39
CA VAL A 5 9.66 13.07 -22.74
C VAL A 5 8.97 14.14 -23.55
N ASP A 6 7.84 13.81 -24.16
CA ASP A 6 6.97 14.80 -24.79
C ASP A 6 6.30 15.65 -23.70
N PRO A 7 6.46 16.98 -23.72
CA PRO A 7 5.81 17.87 -22.74
C PRO A 7 4.27 17.85 -22.81
N GLY A 8 3.67 17.26 -23.86
CA GLY A 8 2.23 17.29 -24.13
C GLY A 8 1.31 16.74 -23.03
N SER A 9 1.82 16.00 -22.04
CA SER A 9 1.04 15.62 -20.86
C SER A 9 1.11 16.68 -19.76
N ARG A 10 -0.05 17.12 -19.28
CA ARG A 10 -0.19 17.99 -18.08
C ARG A 10 0.42 17.39 -16.80
N PHE A 11 0.82 16.12 -16.82
CA PHE A 11 1.43 15.39 -15.70
C PHE A 11 2.89 14.98 -15.98
N SER A 12 3.54 15.56 -17.01
CA SER A 12 4.94 15.28 -17.38
C SER A 12 5.98 15.94 -16.47
N GLY A 13 5.58 16.92 -15.64
CA GLY A 13 6.46 17.90 -15.01
C GLY A 13 7.67 17.34 -14.25
N ARG A 14 7.52 16.20 -13.56
CA ARG A 14 8.62 15.57 -12.80
C ARG A 14 9.23 14.33 -13.46
N LEU A 15 8.71 13.87 -14.59
CA LEU A 15 9.21 12.67 -15.26
C LEU A 15 10.65 12.87 -15.74
N ARG A 16 10.95 14.07 -16.28
CA ARG A 16 12.29 14.44 -16.73
C ARG A 16 13.32 14.37 -15.59
N GLU A 17 13.00 14.96 -14.44
CA GLU A 17 13.85 14.95 -13.24
C GLU A 17 14.11 13.53 -12.73
N ARG A 18 13.06 12.70 -12.67
CA ARG A 18 13.17 11.30 -12.23
C ARG A 18 14.07 10.48 -13.16
N LEU A 19 13.93 10.68 -14.48
CA LEU A 19 14.80 10.02 -15.46
C LEU A 19 16.27 10.47 -15.29
N CYS A 20 16.53 11.78 -15.12
CA CYS A 20 17.88 12.27 -14.83
C CYS A 20 18.45 11.66 -13.56
N ALA A 21 17.67 11.61 -12.47
CA ALA A 21 18.10 11.03 -11.20
C ALA A 21 18.41 9.51 -11.31
N ALA A 22 17.77 8.82 -12.26
CA ALA A 22 18.04 7.43 -12.60
C ALA A 22 19.24 7.24 -13.57
N GLY A 23 19.94 8.32 -13.94
CA GLY A 23 21.08 8.28 -14.87
C GLY A 23 20.69 8.19 -16.35
N ALA A 24 19.43 8.47 -16.70
CA ALA A 24 18.97 8.42 -18.08
C ALA A 24 19.57 9.57 -18.91
N LEU A 25 20.05 9.25 -20.11
CA LEU A 25 20.48 10.25 -21.08
C LEU A 25 19.25 10.81 -21.82
N LEU A 26 18.95 12.09 -21.57
CA LEU A 26 17.75 12.73 -22.09
C LEU A 26 17.98 13.44 -23.43
N LEU A 27 17.20 13.05 -24.43
CA LEU A 27 17.01 13.80 -25.66
C LEU A 27 15.85 14.79 -25.50
N SER A 28 16.02 16.03 -25.97
CA SER A 28 14.94 17.03 -25.99
C SER A 28 13.91 16.66 -27.07
N TRP A 29 12.62 16.75 -26.73
CA TRP A 29 11.54 16.39 -27.64
C TRP A 29 11.53 17.25 -28.91
N GLU A 30 12.02 18.48 -28.82
CA GLU A 30 12.13 19.41 -29.94
C GLU A 30 13.11 18.93 -31.01
N LYS A 31 14.08 18.08 -30.64
CA LYS A 31 15.15 17.60 -31.54
C LYS A 31 14.97 16.15 -32.00
N VAL A 32 13.89 15.46 -31.62
CA VAL A 32 13.73 14.02 -31.89
C VAL A 32 13.69 13.66 -33.38
N ASP A 33 13.25 14.60 -34.21
CA ASP A 33 13.20 14.49 -35.68
C ASP A 33 14.56 14.71 -36.36
N GLN A 34 15.58 15.15 -35.61
CA GLN A 34 16.95 15.33 -36.12
C GLN A 34 17.78 14.05 -36.08
N TYR A 35 17.20 12.95 -35.57
CA TYR A 35 17.89 11.68 -35.37
C TYR A 35 17.11 10.53 -36.00
N GLU A 36 17.84 9.53 -36.48
CA GLU A 36 17.30 8.23 -36.86
C GLU A 36 17.56 7.23 -35.73
N PHE A 37 16.57 6.39 -35.47
CA PHE A 37 16.61 5.38 -34.42
C PHE A 37 16.43 3.99 -35.03
N ASP A 38 17.29 3.05 -34.65
CA ASP A 38 17.13 1.64 -35.04
C ASP A 38 15.85 1.02 -34.45
N LEU A 39 15.38 1.55 -33.32
CA LEU A 39 14.15 1.14 -32.64
C LEU A 39 13.67 2.23 -31.69
N VAL A 40 12.36 2.46 -31.67
CA VAL A 40 11.69 3.33 -30.70
C VAL A 40 10.73 2.49 -29.86
N VAL A 41 10.86 2.55 -28.53
CA VAL A 41 9.90 1.95 -27.59
C VAL A 41 9.07 3.07 -26.96
N ALA A 42 7.80 3.14 -27.31
CA ALA A 42 6.87 4.15 -26.80
C ALA A 42 6.00 3.57 -25.68
N ALA A 43 5.91 4.26 -24.54
CA ALA A 43 5.07 3.87 -23.41
C ALA A 43 3.68 4.56 -23.42
N SER A 44 3.41 5.40 -24.42
CA SER A 44 2.12 6.06 -24.62
C SER A 44 1.98 6.56 -26.06
N GLU A 45 0.73 6.59 -26.51
CA GLU A 45 0.27 7.20 -27.76
C GLU A 45 0.06 8.72 -27.65
N ASN A 46 0.16 9.30 -26.46
CA ASN A 46 -0.12 10.73 -26.25
C ASN A 46 0.93 11.67 -26.84
N SER A 47 2.06 11.14 -27.30
CA SER A 47 3.12 11.89 -27.96
C SER A 47 2.91 11.95 -29.47
N ASP A 48 3.47 12.96 -30.14
CA ASP A 48 3.50 12.99 -31.62
C ASP A 48 4.51 11.96 -32.18
N LEU A 49 4.09 10.68 -32.17
CA LEU A 49 4.89 9.54 -32.61
C LEU A 49 5.36 9.67 -34.07
N ALA A 50 4.65 10.45 -34.89
CA ALA A 50 5.00 10.62 -36.29
C ALA A 50 6.21 11.53 -36.53
N ARG A 51 6.75 12.19 -35.49
CA ARG A 51 8.03 12.92 -35.54
C ARG A 51 9.25 12.01 -35.39
N LEU A 52 9.05 10.76 -34.96
CA LEU A 52 10.14 9.84 -34.66
C LEU A 52 10.51 9.05 -35.93
N HIS A 53 11.80 9.04 -36.27
CA HIS A 53 12.32 8.31 -37.43
C HIS A 53 12.87 6.95 -36.99
N GLY A 54 12.12 5.88 -37.24
CA GLY A 54 12.50 4.50 -36.89
C GLY A 54 11.29 3.58 -36.69
N PRO A 55 11.48 2.27 -36.52
CA PRO A 55 10.38 1.37 -36.20
C PRO A 55 9.90 1.62 -34.77
N ILE A 56 8.64 2.04 -34.63
CA ILE A 56 8.01 2.33 -33.33
C ILE A 56 7.24 1.11 -32.82
N VAL A 57 7.58 0.67 -31.61
CA VAL A 57 6.85 -0.34 -30.84
C VAL A 57 6.14 0.37 -29.69
N LEU A 58 4.81 0.41 -29.76
CA LEU A 58 3.96 0.98 -28.72
C LEU A 58 3.60 -0.09 -27.69
N LEU A 59 3.97 0.13 -26.44
CA LEU A 59 3.61 -0.73 -25.30
C LEU A 59 2.30 -0.23 -24.66
N PRO A 60 1.47 -1.15 -24.11
CA PRO A 60 0.27 -0.76 -23.39
C PRO A 60 0.60 -0.11 -22.05
N HIS A 61 -0.22 0.86 -21.65
CA HIS A 61 -0.11 1.48 -20.33
C HIS A 61 -0.88 0.65 -19.28
N GLY A 62 -0.17 -0.22 -18.56
CA GLY A 62 -0.75 -1.11 -17.55
C GLY A 62 -1.30 -2.41 -18.17
N ALA A 63 -2.35 -2.99 -17.59
CA ALA A 63 -2.95 -4.26 -18.00
C ALA A 63 -3.77 -4.19 -19.32
N GLY A 64 -3.24 -3.46 -20.30
CA GLY A 64 -3.80 -3.23 -21.63
C GLY A 64 -4.89 -2.16 -21.73
N TYR A 65 -5.72 -2.25 -22.77
CA TYR A 65 -6.55 -1.13 -23.26
C TYR A 65 -8.02 -1.23 -22.81
N HIS A 66 -8.29 -0.91 -21.54
CA HIS A 66 -9.62 -1.13 -20.93
C HIS A 66 -10.27 0.12 -20.32
N ARG A 67 -9.54 1.22 -20.20
CA ARG A 67 -10.06 2.49 -19.66
C ARG A 67 -10.29 3.49 -20.79
N ARG A 68 -11.31 4.34 -20.66
CA ARG A 68 -11.46 5.48 -21.57
C ARG A 68 -10.28 6.44 -21.46
N SER A 69 -9.87 7.03 -22.58
CA SER A 69 -8.85 8.07 -22.58
C SER A 69 -9.40 9.31 -21.85
N PRO A 70 -8.65 9.88 -20.88
CA PRO A 70 -9.02 11.13 -20.23
C PRO A 70 -9.07 12.33 -21.20
N GLY A 71 -8.29 12.28 -22.28
CA GLY A 71 -8.22 13.34 -23.29
C GLY A 71 -9.32 13.24 -24.36
N ASN A 72 -9.77 12.03 -24.67
CA ASN A 72 -10.91 11.81 -25.56
C ASN A 72 -11.69 10.54 -25.17
N PRO A 73 -12.80 10.66 -24.41
CA PRO A 73 -13.56 9.52 -23.90
C PRO A 73 -14.21 8.63 -24.96
N LYS A 74 -14.11 8.99 -26.24
CA LYS A 74 -14.50 8.15 -27.38
C LYS A 74 -13.57 6.95 -27.55
N TRP A 75 -12.30 7.10 -27.19
CA TRP A 75 -11.27 6.09 -27.45
C TRP A 75 -10.80 5.42 -26.17
N PRO A 76 -10.39 4.14 -26.24
CA PRO A 76 -9.61 3.52 -25.18
C PRO A 76 -8.30 4.30 -24.99
N SER A 77 -7.89 4.49 -23.74
CA SER A 77 -6.55 4.96 -23.39
C SER A 77 -5.53 3.99 -23.98
N GLY A 78 -4.54 4.49 -24.72
CA GLY A 78 -3.56 3.68 -25.45
C GLY A 78 -3.91 3.42 -26.92
N LEU A 79 -5.16 3.65 -27.34
CA LEU A 79 -5.65 3.32 -28.69
C LEU A 79 -6.40 4.48 -29.35
N SER A 80 -5.95 5.72 -29.15
CA SER A 80 -6.56 6.86 -29.84
C SER A 80 -6.29 6.80 -31.35
N ALA A 81 -7.33 6.60 -32.17
CA ALA A 81 -7.18 6.53 -33.62
C ALA A 81 -6.52 7.78 -34.21
N THR A 82 -6.82 8.96 -33.66
CA THR A 82 -6.22 10.24 -34.10
C THR A 82 -4.74 10.36 -33.74
N ALA A 83 -4.27 9.64 -32.73
CA ALA A 83 -2.85 9.61 -32.37
C ALA A 83 -2.09 8.51 -33.14
N LEU A 84 -2.76 7.38 -33.41
CA LEU A 84 -2.14 6.21 -34.03
C LEU A 84 -2.19 6.23 -35.56
N ILE A 85 -3.05 7.04 -36.18
CA ILE A 85 -3.24 7.08 -37.64
C ILE A 85 -3.01 8.50 -38.15
N ARG A 86 -2.03 8.66 -39.05
CA ARG A 86 -1.71 9.92 -39.73
C ARG A 86 -1.73 9.72 -41.23
N ASN A 87 -2.41 10.61 -41.95
CA ASN A 87 -2.56 10.54 -43.42
C ASN A 87 -3.01 9.15 -43.91
N GLY A 88 -3.94 8.53 -43.19
CA GLY A 88 -4.50 7.21 -43.52
C GLY A 88 -3.61 6.01 -43.17
N ARG A 89 -2.40 6.22 -42.63
CA ARG A 89 -1.43 5.18 -42.27
C ARG A 89 -1.27 5.05 -40.75
N VAL A 90 -1.18 3.83 -40.27
CA VAL A 90 -0.85 3.57 -38.86
C VAL A 90 0.62 3.92 -38.62
N VAL A 91 0.86 4.78 -37.61
CA VAL A 91 2.17 5.34 -37.27
C VAL A 91 3.06 4.29 -36.60
N PRO A 92 2.65 3.56 -35.53
CA PRO A 92 3.49 2.51 -34.99
C PRO A 92 3.71 1.36 -35.96
N ARG A 93 4.94 0.84 -35.99
CA ARG A 93 5.26 -0.42 -36.66
C ARG A 93 4.60 -1.60 -35.95
N THR A 94 4.51 -1.52 -34.62
CA THR A 94 3.91 -2.55 -33.77
C THR A 94 3.15 -1.91 -32.61
N ILE A 95 1.97 -2.45 -32.32
CA ILE A 95 1.14 -2.12 -31.15
C ILE A 95 1.04 -3.38 -30.31
N VAL A 96 1.59 -3.37 -29.11
CA VAL A 96 1.61 -4.54 -28.23
C VAL A 96 0.30 -4.63 -27.46
N VAL A 97 -0.32 -5.80 -27.47
CA VAL A 97 -1.49 -6.14 -26.66
C VAL A 97 -1.18 -7.31 -25.72
N ALA A 98 -1.85 -7.32 -24.58
CA ALA A 98 -1.60 -8.32 -23.55
C ALA A 98 -2.30 -9.67 -23.81
N SER A 99 -3.38 -9.67 -24.60
CA SER A 99 -4.20 -10.85 -24.87
C SER A 99 -5.10 -10.66 -26.10
N ASP A 100 -5.62 -11.75 -26.65
CA ASP A 100 -6.39 -11.77 -27.90
C ASP A 100 -7.73 -11.01 -27.80
N ASP A 101 -8.33 -10.96 -26.61
CA ASP A 101 -9.53 -10.16 -26.31
C ASP A 101 -9.34 -8.66 -26.62
N GLN A 102 -8.10 -8.17 -26.61
CA GLN A 102 -7.78 -6.78 -26.94
C GLN A 102 -7.75 -6.52 -28.45
N LEU A 103 -7.67 -7.56 -29.28
CA LEU A 103 -7.77 -7.41 -30.74
C LEU A 103 -9.16 -6.94 -31.15
N GLU A 104 -10.22 -7.38 -30.46
CA GLU A 104 -11.57 -6.89 -30.74
C GLU A 104 -11.71 -5.40 -30.37
N VAL A 105 -11.11 -4.99 -29.24
CA VAL A 105 -11.05 -3.58 -28.86
C VAL A 105 -10.33 -2.76 -29.95
N MET A 106 -9.17 -3.22 -30.44
CA MET A 106 -8.46 -2.56 -31.54
C MET A 106 -9.31 -2.48 -32.81
N ARG A 107 -10.01 -3.57 -33.17
CA ARG A 107 -10.90 -3.63 -34.34
C ARG A 107 -12.02 -2.60 -34.25
N SER A 108 -12.62 -2.45 -33.07
CA SER A 108 -13.69 -1.47 -32.81
C SER A 108 -13.23 -0.02 -32.92
N VAL A 109 -11.93 0.23 -32.69
CA VAL A 109 -11.32 1.55 -32.86
C VAL A 109 -11.09 1.84 -34.35
N ASP A 110 -10.30 0.99 -35.01
CA ASP A 110 -10.05 1.06 -36.45
C ASP A 110 -9.41 -0.26 -36.95
N PRO A 111 -10.01 -0.95 -37.95
CA PRO A 111 -9.48 -2.23 -38.47
C PRO A 111 -8.03 -2.16 -38.98
N ARG A 112 -7.55 -0.98 -39.38
CA ARG A 112 -6.15 -0.80 -39.84
C ARG A 112 -5.12 -1.03 -38.74
N LEU A 113 -5.52 -1.01 -37.46
CA LEU A 113 -4.62 -1.29 -36.34
C LEU A 113 -4.27 -2.78 -36.23
N LEU A 114 -5.15 -3.68 -36.69
CA LEU A 114 -4.99 -5.13 -36.50
C LEU A 114 -3.71 -5.70 -37.13
N PRO A 115 -3.31 -5.35 -38.38
CA PRO A 115 -2.07 -5.83 -38.96
C PRO A 115 -0.80 -5.33 -38.24
N ARG A 116 -0.94 -4.39 -37.29
CA ARG A 116 0.15 -3.89 -36.44
C ARG A 116 0.16 -4.50 -35.05
N ALA A 117 -0.85 -5.30 -34.68
CA ALA A 117 -0.97 -5.87 -33.36
C ALA A 117 0.08 -6.98 -33.13
N LEU A 118 0.68 -6.99 -31.94
CA LEU A 118 1.48 -8.10 -31.43
C LEU A 118 0.93 -8.53 -30.07
N VAL A 119 0.41 -9.74 -29.99
CA VAL A 119 -0.04 -10.34 -28.72
C VAL A 119 1.19 -10.87 -28.00
N ALA A 120 1.69 -10.09 -27.05
CA ALA A 120 2.93 -10.38 -26.35
C ALA A 120 2.79 -10.32 -24.84
N GLY A 121 1.60 -10.48 -24.26
CA GLY A 121 1.46 -10.50 -22.79
C GLY A 121 1.73 -9.13 -22.13
N ASP A 122 1.97 -9.18 -20.81
CA ASP A 122 2.29 -8.01 -19.99
C ASP A 122 3.63 -8.21 -19.24
N PRO A 123 4.69 -7.42 -19.54
CA PRO A 123 5.99 -7.56 -18.87
C PRO A 123 5.93 -7.31 -17.36
N CYS A 124 4.99 -6.48 -16.88
CA CYS A 124 4.78 -6.21 -15.47
C CYS A 124 4.20 -7.44 -14.77
N LEU A 125 3.20 -8.08 -15.39
CA LEU A 125 2.62 -9.31 -14.86
C LEU A 125 3.64 -10.46 -14.84
N ASP A 126 4.45 -10.62 -15.89
CA ASP A 126 5.55 -11.60 -15.92
C ASP A 126 6.52 -11.38 -14.75
N ARG A 127 6.90 -10.13 -14.50
CA ARG A 127 7.81 -9.78 -13.41
C ARG A 127 7.19 -10.04 -12.03
N LEU A 128 5.90 -9.75 -11.84
CA LEU A 128 5.17 -10.07 -10.60
C LEU A 128 5.13 -11.58 -10.37
N ARG A 129 4.73 -12.37 -11.38
CA ARG A 129 4.67 -13.83 -11.30
C ARG A 129 6.02 -14.45 -10.97
N MET A 130 7.09 -13.98 -11.63
CA MET A 130 8.45 -14.44 -11.36
C MET A 130 8.91 -14.10 -9.93
N SER A 131 8.41 -13.00 -9.36
CA SER A 131 8.79 -12.55 -8.02
C SER A 131 7.95 -13.16 -6.88
N LEU A 132 6.93 -13.98 -7.19
CA LEU A 132 6.09 -14.63 -6.17
C LEU A 132 6.88 -15.44 -5.12
N PRO A 133 7.96 -16.17 -5.47
CA PRO A 133 8.78 -16.87 -4.48
C PRO A 133 9.44 -15.94 -3.45
N HIS A 134 9.55 -14.63 -3.72
CA HIS A 134 10.09 -13.63 -2.80
C HIS A 134 9.03 -12.96 -1.93
N ARG A 135 7.82 -13.51 -1.83
CA ARG A 135 6.74 -12.96 -1.01
C ARG A 135 7.17 -12.61 0.42
N GLU A 136 7.85 -13.52 1.11
CA GLU A 136 8.24 -13.31 2.51
C GLU A 136 9.27 -12.18 2.67
N LEU A 137 10.18 -12.00 1.70
CA LEU A 137 11.08 -10.85 1.65
C LEU A 137 10.29 -9.52 1.64
N HIS A 138 9.25 -9.45 0.82
CA HIS A 138 8.42 -8.25 0.74
C HIS A 138 7.58 -8.04 2.00
N ARG A 139 7.03 -9.11 2.59
CA ARG A 139 6.28 -9.02 3.87
C ARG A 139 7.12 -8.51 5.01
N HIS A 140 8.37 -8.98 5.10
CA HIS A 140 9.32 -8.52 6.09
C HIS A 140 9.56 -7.01 6.00
N ALA A 141 9.73 -6.48 4.78
CA ALA A 141 9.94 -5.05 4.56
C ALA A 141 8.76 -4.18 5.02
N PHE A 142 7.52 -4.69 4.96
CA PHE A 142 6.34 -4.02 5.50
C PHE A 142 6.05 -4.36 6.98
N ARG A 143 6.93 -5.12 7.65
CA ARG A 143 6.74 -5.65 9.02
C ARG A 143 5.38 -6.34 9.17
N ALA A 144 5.09 -7.20 8.20
CA ALA A 144 3.83 -7.91 8.05
C ALA A 144 3.99 -9.43 8.21
N ASP A 145 5.15 -9.94 8.63
CA ASP A 145 5.48 -11.37 8.72
C ASP A 145 4.33 -12.17 9.36
N SER A 146 3.85 -11.70 10.52
CA SER A 146 2.76 -12.30 11.30
C SER A 146 1.42 -11.56 11.21
N ARG A 147 1.29 -10.57 10.33
CA ARG A 147 0.08 -9.74 10.15
C ARG A 147 -0.49 -9.89 8.75
N ARG A 148 -1.80 -9.72 8.59
CA ARG A 148 -2.44 -9.64 7.28
C ARG A 148 -2.20 -8.26 6.66
N LEU A 149 -1.57 -8.21 5.49
CA LEU A 149 -1.34 -6.96 4.76
C LEU A 149 -2.50 -6.67 3.81
N ILE A 150 -3.14 -5.53 4.02
CA ILE A 150 -4.22 -4.98 3.20
C ILE A 150 -3.65 -3.85 2.35
N LEU A 151 -3.63 -4.04 1.03
CA LEU A 151 -3.20 -3.00 0.09
C LEU A 151 -4.41 -2.27 -0.49
N ILE A 152 -4.44 -0.96 -0.33
CA ILE A 152 -5.42 -0.06 -0.91
C ILE A 152 -4.82 0.58 -2.16
N CYS A 153 -5.49 0.41 -3.29
CA CYS A 153 -5.07 0.93 -4.58
C CYS A 153 -6.10 1.93 -5.10
N SER A 154 -5.64 3.13 -5.45
CA SER A 154 -6.50 4.12 -6.11
C SER A 154 -5.91 4.55 -7.46
N THR A 155 -6.77 4.55 -8.48
CA THR A 155 -6.58 5.37 -9.68
C THR A 155 -6.67 6.86 -9.33
N TRP A 156 -6.99 7.72 -10.29
CA TRP A 156 -7.08 9.17 -10.09
C TRP A 156 -8.33 9.74 -10.74
N GLY A 157 -8.78 10.89 -10.23
CA GLY A 157 -10.00 11.55 -10.71
C GLY A 157 -11.21 11.22 -9.85
N PRO A 158 -12.38 11.80 -10.17
CA PRO A 158 -13.56 11.74 -9.32
C PRO A 158 -14.19 10.34 -9.22
N PHE A 159 -13.87 9.42 -10.14
CA PHE A 159 -14.35 8.02 -10.10
C PHE A 159 -13.34 7.04 -9.50
N SER A 160 -12.18 7.52 -9.05
CA SER A 160 -11.18 6.71 -8.35
C SER A 160 -11.59 6.43 -6.91
N LEU A 161 -11.00 5.39 -6.29
CA LEU A 161 -11.24 5.05 -4.89
C LEU A 161 -11.02 6.26 -3.98
N TYR A 162 -9.87 6.92 -4.09
CA TYR A 162 -9.53 8.05 -3.24
C TYR A 162 -10.31 9.32 -3.61
N GLY A 163 -10.78 9.43 -4.86
CA GLY A 163 -11.66 10.52 -5.28
C GLY A 163 -13.09 10.39 -4.75
N HIS A 164 -13.58 9.16 -4.58
CA HIS A 164 -14.95 8.88 -4.15
C HIS A 164 -15.08 8.60 -2.64
N ARG A 165 -14.08 7.96 -2.05
CA ARG A 165 -14.02 7.56 -0.62
C ARG A 165 -12.65 7.92 -0.03
N PRO A 166 -12.27 9.21 0.04
CA PRO A 166 -10.97 9.65 0.55
C PRO A 166 -10.67 9.17 1.98
N GLU A 167 -11.71 8.97 2.80
CA GLU A 167 -11.63 8.53 4.18
C GLU A 167 -11.39 7.01 4.34
N LEU A 168 -11.54 6.21 3.27
CA LEU A 168 -11.51 4.74 3.38
C LEU A 168 -10.19 4.21 3.93
N ALA A 169 -9.06 4.83 3.56
CA ALA A 169 -7.75 4.43 4.08
C ALA A 169 -7.64 4.67 5.60
N GLU A 170 -8.15 5.80 6.09
CA GLU A 170 -8.22 6.10 7.52
C GLU A 170 -9.19 5.15 8.24
N GLN A 171 -10.35 4.87 7.63
CA GLN A 171 -11.34 3.94 8.19
C GLN A 171 -10.77 2.53 8.35
N LEU A 172 -10.09 2.00 7.33
CA LEU A 172 -9.52 0.65 7.36
C LEU A 172 -8.38 0.53 8.37
N VAL A 173 -7.41 1.46 8.36
CA VAL A 173 -6.28 1.41 9.32
C VAL A 173 -6.74 1.62 10.76
N THR A 174 -7.84 2.34 10.95
CA THR A 174 -8.39 2.60 12.28
C THR A 174 -9.25 1.45 12.77
N CYS A 175 -10.12 0.91 11.93
CA CYS A 175 -11.08 -0.10 12.36
C CYS A 175 -10.42 -1.48 12.49
N LEU A 176 -9.41 -1.84 11.70
CA LEU A 176 -8.79 -3.16 11.78
C LEU A 176 -7.86 -3.26 13.01
N PRO A 177 -7.81 -4.42 13.70
CA PRO A 177 -6.87 -4.63 14.81
C PRO A 177 -5.41 -4.44 14.36
N ALA A 178 -4.72 -3.48 14.95
CA ALA A 178 -3.38 -3.07 14.57
C ALA A 178 -2.36 -4.20 14.70
N ASP A 179 -2.57 -5.13 15.64
CA ASP A 179 -1.67 -6.28 15.85
C ASP A 179 -1.97 -7.49 14.96
N GLU A 180 -3.06 -7.45 14.20
CA GLU A 180 -3.42 -8.50 13.24
C GLU A 180 -3.28 -8.04 11.79
N TYR A 181 -3.37 -6.72 11.55
CA TYR A 181 -3.41 -6.15 10.20
C TYR A 181 -2.32 -5.09 9.98
N ARG A 182 -1.87 -4.99 8.74
CA ARG A 182 -1.09 -3.88 8.19
C ARG A 182 -1.86 -3.28 7.03
N VAL A 183 -1.96 -1.96 6.96
CA VAL A 183 -2.68 -1.28 5.88
C VAL A 183 -1.69 -0.42 5.10
N VAL A 184 -1.64 -0.63 3.79
CA VAL A 184 -0.77 0.08 2.85
C VAL A 184 -1.65 0.81 1.83
N LEU A 185 -1.34 2.07 1.53
CA LEU A 185 -2.00 2.86 0.49
C LEU A 185 -1.02 3.18 -0.64
N THR A 186 -1.46 2.91 -1.88
CA THR A 186 -0.83 3.43 -3.08
C THR A 186 -1.81 4.32 -3.85
N LEU A 187 -1.34 5.51 -4.20
CA LEU A 187 -2.08 6.49 -5.00
C LEU A 187 -1.44 6.58 -6.38
N HIS A 188 -2.27 6.68 -7.41
CA HIS A 188 -1.79 6.91 -8.77
C HIS A 188 -0.91 8.17 -8.85
N PRO A 189 0.21 8.15 -9.62
CA PRO A 189 1.14 9.29 -9.73
C PRO A 189 0.48 10.64 -10.03
N ASN A 190 -0.54 10.67 -10.89
CA ASN A 190 -1.32 11.89 -11.19
C ASN A 190 -2.00 12.54 -9.97
N VAL A 191 -2.30 11.79 -8.90
CA VAL A 191 -2.82 12.37 -7.64
C VAL A 191 -1.72 13.23 -7.00
N TRP A 192 -0.50 12.71 -6.94
CA TRP A 192 0.67 13.42 -6.44
C TRP A 192 1.03 14.64 -7.28
N GLU A 193 1.04 14.51 -8.60
CA GLU A 193 1.34 15.64 -9.49
C GLU A 193 0.26 16.74 -9.40
N ARG A 194 -1.02 16.37 -9.22
CA ARG A 194 -2.12 17.34 -9.13
C ARG A 194 -2.16 18.10 -7.81
N HIS A 195 -1.92 17.43 -6.70
CA HIS A 195 -2.13 17.99 -5.36
C HIS A 195 -0.84 18.33 -4.62
N GLY A 196 0.29 17.77 -5.05
CA GLY A 196 1.58 17.92 -4.39
C GLY A 196 1.70 17.07 -3.11
N ARG A 197 2.95 16.77 -2.74
CA ARG A 197 3.28 15.95 -1.57
C ARG A 197 2.78 16.57 -0.26
N PHE A 198 2.88 17.89 -0.11
CA PHE A 198 2.42 18.59 1.10
C PHE A 198 0.94 18.34 1.37
N GLN A 199 0.09 18.55 0.36
CA GLN A 199 -1.36 18.41 0.51
C GLN A 199 -1.77 16.97 0.81
N ILE A 200 -1.16 15.99 0.12
CA ILE A 200 -1.45 14.57 0.34
C ILE A 200 -1.03 14.16 1.75
N ASN A 201 0.15 14.57 2.20
CA ASN A 201 0.60 14.29 3.56
C ASN A 201 -0.30 14.95 4.61
N ALA A 202 -0.80 16.16 4.35
CA ALA A 202 -1.74 16.83 5.24
C ALA A 202 -3.08 16.07 5.35
N TRP A 203 -3.62 15.58 4.23
CA TRP A 203 -4.85 14.76 4.23
C TRP A 203 -4.67 13.41 4.93
N LEU A 204 -3.53 12.75 4.71
CA LEU A 204 -3.26 11.41 5.24
C LEU A 204 -2.65 11.42 6.65
N ARG A 205 -2.39 12.60 7.25
CA ARG A 205 -1.70 12.73 8.55
C ARG A 205 -2.31 11.85 9.64
N ARG A 206 -3.64 11.85 9.76
CA ARG A 206 -4.37 11.06 10.78
C ARG A 206 -4.23 9.56 10.52
N ALA A 207 -4.39 9.14 9.26
CA ALA A 207 -4.22 7.75 8.88
C ALA A 207 -2.78 7.25 9.12
N VAL A 208 -1.76 8.07 8.80
CA VAL A 208 -0.35 7.74 9.06
C VAL A 208 -0.07 7.66 10.56
N ALA A 209 -0.60 8.57 11.38
CA ALA A 209 -0.49 8.50 12.84
C ALA A 209 -1.19 7.25 13.43
N ALA A 210 -2.22 6.74 12.74
CA ALA A 210 -2.87 5.47 13.03
C ALA A 210 -2.12 4.23 12.48
N GLY A 211 -0.99 4.41 11.78
CA GLY A 211 -0.15 3.33 11.27
C GLY A 211 -0.30 3.02 9.78
N LEU A 212 -0.92 3.90 8.99
CA LEU A 212 -1.04 3.71 7.53
C LEU A 212 0.34 3.86 6.87
N ILE A 213 0.74 2.85 6.11
CA ILE A 213 1.92 2.92 5.26
C ILE A 213 1.51 3.55 3.93
N VAL A 214 2.15 4.63 3.50
CA VAL A 214 1.85 5.30 2.23
C VAL A 214 3.02 5.11 1.27
N ILE A 215 2.79 4.46 0.13
CA ILE A 215 3.81 4.34 -0.90
C ILE A 215 4.03 5.74 -1.52
N PRO A 216 5.27 6.27 -1.51
CA PRO A 216 5.53 7.61 -2.02
C PRO A 216 5.34 7.68 -3.53
N ALA A 217 5.22 8.89 -4.08
CA ALA A 217 4.97 9.13 -5.52
C ALA A 217 5.98 8.48 -6.49
N ALA A 218 7.21 8.24 -6.02
CA ALA A 218 8.28 7.58 -6.78
C ALA A 218 8.53 6.12 -6.33
N GLY A 219 7.79 5.65 -5.32
CA GLY A 219 7.90 4.31 -4.78
C GLY A 219 7.32 3.26 -5.71
N ASP A 220 7.95 2.09 -5.71
CA ASP A 220 7.45 0.92 -6.42
C ASP A 220 6.27 0.31 -5.64
N TRP A 221 5.12 0.15 -6.30
CA TRP A 221 3.94 -0.49 -5.72
C TRP A 221 4.01 -2.02 -5.74
N ARG A 222 4.85 -2.61 -6.61
CA ARG A 222 4.92 -4.06 -6.81
C ARG A 222 5.28 -4.84 -5.55
N PRO A 223 6.22 -4.39 -4.69
CA PRO A 223 6.47 -5.03 -3.41
C PRO A 223 5.23 -5.15 -2.53
N ALA A 224 4.37 -4.12 -2.50
CA ALA A 224 3.15 -4.15 -1.69
C ALA A 224 2.14 -5.16 -2.24
N VAL A 225 2.02 -5.28 -3.57
CA VAL A 225 1.20 -6.32 -4.20
C VAL A 225 1.72 -7.71 -3.84
N LEU A 226 3.04 -7.93 -3.91
CA LEU A 226 3.65 -9.22 -3.58
C LEU A 226 3.52 -9.58 -2.09
N ALA A 227 3.47 -8.58 -1.20
CA ALA A 227 3.32 -8.79 0.24
C ALA A 227 1.87 -8.97 0.70
N ALA A 228 0.89 -8.55 -0.11
CA ALA A 228 -0.52 -8.46 0.27
C ALA A 228 -1.17 -9.82 0.55
N ASP A 229 -2.12 -9.81 1.48
CA ASP A 229 -3.09 -10.88 1.73
C ASP A 229 -4.47 -10.52 1.16
N LEU A 230 -4.73 -9.23 0.93
CA LEU A 230 -5.96 -8.69 0.35
C LEU A 230 -5.67 -7.36 -0.34
N VAL A 231 -6.32 -7.13 -1.47
CA VAL A 231 -6.32 -5.85 -2.18
C VAL A 231 -7.70 -5.21 -2.15
N VAL A 232 -7.77 -3.93 -1.77
CA VAL A 232 -8.97 -3.10 -1.87
C VAL A 232 -8.71 -2.07 -2.96
N SER A 233 -9.45 -2.10 -4.06
CA SER A 233 -9.10 -1.33 -5.26
C SER A 233 -10.32 -0.77 -5.98
N ASP A 234 -10.07 -0.06 -7.07
CA ASP A 234 -11.04 0.47 -8.03
C ASP A 234 -10.85 -0.13 -9.42
N HIS A 235 -11.05 0.66 -10.47
CA HIS A 235 -10.99 0.27 -11.88
C HIS A 235 -9.57 0.40 -12.49
N GLY A 236 -8.51 0.31 -11.68
CA GLY A 236 -7.11 0.42 -12.12
C GLY A 236 -6.45 -0.91 -12.53
N SER A 237 -5.28 -0.81 -13.19
CA SER A 237 -4.47 -1.97 -13.57
C SER A 237 -4.00 -2.81 -12.39
N LEU A 238 -3.85 -2.22 -11.19
CA LEU A 238 -3.51 -2.97 -9.98
C LEU A 238 -4.61 -3.96 -9.58
N THR A 239 -5.88 -3.67 -9.88
CA THR A 239 -6.99 -4.63 -9.72
C THR A 239 -6.78 -5.85 -10.61
N PHE A 240 -6.40 -5.64 -11.87
CA PHE A 240 -6.04 -6.73 -12.77
C PHE A 240 -4.85 -7.52 -12.30
N TYR A 241 -3.74 -6.86 -11.95
CA TYR A 241 -2.53 -7.55 -11.55
C TYR A 241 -2.73 -8.40 -10.30
N SER A 242 -3.45 -7.86 -9.31
CA SER A 242 -3.75 -8.56 -8.05
C SER A 242 -4.61 -9.79 -8.31
N ALA A 243 -5.69 -9.62 -9.09
CA ALA A 243 -6.54 -10.73 -9.50
C ALA A 243 -5.80 -11.78 -10.33
N ALA A 244 -4.92 -11.36 -11.26
CA ALA A 244 -4.19 -12.24 -12.18
C ALA A 244 -3.07 -13.06 -11.52
N ILE A 245 -2.66 -12.70 -10.30
CA ILE A 245 -1.73 -13.48 -9.47
C ILE A 245 -2.45 -14.19 -8.30
N GLY A 246 -3.79 -14.15 -8.27
CA GLY A 246 -4.62 -14.92 -7.34
C GLY A 246 -4.88 -14.26 -5.98
N LEU A 247 -4.65 -12.95 -5.83
CA LEU A 247 -4.93 -12.25 -4.56
C LEU A 247 -6.43 -12.00 -4.37
N PRO A 248 -6.99 -12.27 -3.17
CA PRO A 248 -8.29 -11.72 -2.77
C PRO A 248 -8.36 -10.23 -3.11
N THR A 249 -9.43 -9.81 -3.79
CA THR A 249 -9.59 -8.43 -4.24
C THR A 249 -11.03 -7.96 -4.02
N LEU A 250 -11.19 -6.88 -3.26
CA LEU A 250 -12.46 -6.20 -3.04
C LEU A 250 -12.53 -4.89 -3.84
N VAL A 251 -13.66 -4.64 -4.48
CA VAL A 251 -13.91 -3.41 -5.25
C VAL A 251 -14.58 -2.38 -4.35
N ALA A 252 -13.87 -1.29 -4.05
CA ALA A 252 -14.41 -0.18 -3.25
C ALA A 252 -15.21 0.83 -4.07
N THR A 253 -14.92 0.93 -5.37
CA THR A 253 -15.67 1.72 -6.36
C THR A 253 -15.50 1.10 -7.75
N ASP A 254 -16.52 1.19 -8.59
CA ASP A 254 -16.55 0.54 -9.91
C ASP A 254 -16.05 1.43 -11.06
N GLY A 255 -15.65 2.67 -10.77
CA GLY A 255 -15.13 3.59 -11.79
C GLY A 255 -16.17 4.22 -12.71
N GLY A 256 -17.45 3.85 -12.59
CA GLY A 256 -18.56 4.42 -13.35
C GLY A 256 -18.25 4.58 -14.85
N LYS A 257 -18.35 5.82 -15.35
CA LYS A 257 -18.19 6.13 -16.78
C LYS A 257 -16.77 6.04 -17.32
N GLU A 258 -15.75 5.89 -16.45
CA GLU A 258 -14.36 5.75 -16.89
C GLU A 258 -14.05 4.33 -17.39
N VAL A 259 -14.86 3.36 -16.99
CA VAL A 259 -14.80 1.97 -17.48
C VAL A 259 -15.57 1.86 -18.78
N MET A 260 -14.98 1.20 -19.77
CA MET A 260 -15.65 0.91 -21.03
C MET A 260 -16.59 -0.30 -20.87
N PRO A 261 -17.87 -0.21 -21.25
CA PRO A 261 -18.78 -1.35 -21.28
C PRO A 261 -18.24 -2.49 -22.16
N GLY A 262 -18.38 -3.74 -21.70
CA GLY A 262 -17.89 -4.93 -22.41
C GLY A 262 -16.36 -5.05 -22.48
N SER A 263 -15.62 -4.20 -21.76
CA SER A 263 -14.17 -4.34 -21.64
C SER A 263 -13.80 -5.43 -20.63
N PRO A 264 -12.58 -6.00 -20.71
CA PRO A 264 -12.10 -6.93 -19.71
C PRO A 264 -12.14 -6.37 -18.28
N MET A 265 -12.08 -5.04 -18.11
CA MET A 265 -12.16 -4.42 -16.78
C MET A 265 -13.59 -4.42 -16.26
N ALA A 266 -14.57 -4.15 -17.13
CA ALA A 266 -15.98 -4.28 -16.75
C ALA A 266 -16.30 -5.71 -16.30
N ASP A 267 -15.83 -6.71 -17.05
CA ASP A 267 -16.05 -8.13 -16.74
C ASP A 267 -15.33 -8.58 -15.46
N LEU A 268 -14.14 -8.03 -15.20
CA LEU A 268 -13.44 -8.28 -13.93
C LEU A 268 -14.21 -7.67 -12.76
N LEU A 269 -14.54 -6.38 -12.82
CA LEU A 269 -15.25 -5.68 -11.75
C LEU A 269 -16.63 -6.28 -11.46
N ALA A 270 -17.31 -6.82 -12.48
CA ALA A 270 -18.59 -7.51 -12.31
C ALA A 270 -18.48 -8.84 -11.52
N ARG A 271 -17.31 -9.49 -11.54
CA ARG A 271 -17.06 -10.77 -10.85
C ARG A 271 -16.43 -10.61 -9.47
N LEU A 272 -15.81 -9.48 -9.19
CA LEU A 272 -15.17 -9.23 -7.91
C LEU A 272 -16.19 -8.80 -6.83
N PRO A 273 -16.03 -9.24 -5.58
CA PRO A 273 -16.87 -8.80 -4.47
C PRO A 273 -16.71 -7.30 -4.21
N ARG A 274 -17.81 -6.61 -3.88
CA ARG A 274 -17.80 -5.18 -3.53
C ARG A 274 -17.58 -4.99 -2.04
N LEU A 275 -16.78 -3.99 -1.69
CA LEU A 275 -16.64 -3.52 -0.31
C LEU A 275 -17.78 -2.56 0.02
N THR A 276 -18.55 -2.86 1.07
CA THR A 276 -19.65 -2.02 1.52
C THR A 276 -19.22 -1.16 2.71
N ASN A 277 -19.94 -1.24 3.84
CA ASN A 277 -19.68 -0.54 5.08
C ASN A 277 -19.31 -1.48 6.23
N ASN A 278 -19.36 -2.81 6.04
CA ASN A 278 -18.96 -3.78 7.07
C ASN A 278 -17.47 -4.17 6.92
N HIS A 279 -16.61 -3.15 6.91
CA HIS A 279 -15.21 -3.29 6.48
C HIS A 279 -14.45 -4.40 7.20
N ARG A 280 -14.58 -4.51 8.53
CA ARG A 280 -13.91 -5.57 9.31
C ARG A 280 -14.29 -6.96 8.82
N GLN A 281 -15.59 -7.25 8.71
CA GLN A 281 -16.07 -8.57 8.31
C GLN A 281 -15.72 -8.86 6.85
N GLU A 282 -15.86 -7.88 5.97
CA GLU A 282 -15.58 -8.04 4.54
C GLU A 282 -14.09 -8.27 4.27
N VAL A 283 -13.21 -7.54 4.97
CA VAL A 283 -11.75 -7.76 4.90
C VAL A 283 -11.37 -9.12 5.50
N ALA A 284 -11.97 -9.49 6.63
CA ALA A 284 -11.67 -10.76 7.29
C ALA A 284 -12.02 -11.96 6.40
N ASN A 285 -13.15 -11.90 5.68
CA ASN A 285 -13.72 -13.01 4.91
C ASN A 285 -13.66 -12.82 3.38
N ALA A 286 -12.79 -11.94 2.89
CA ALA A 286 -12.67 -11.70 1.46
C ALA A 286 -12.36 -13.02 0.71
N PRO A 287 -13.20 -13.42 -0.26
CA PRO A 287 -13.00 -14.68 -0.96
C PRO A 287 -11.79 -14.59 -1.91
N LEU A 288 -11.18 -15.74 -2.17
CA LEU A 288 -10.22 -15.85 -3.27
C LEU A 288 -10.95 -15.54 -4.60
N PRO A 289 -10.29 -14.86 -5.55
CA PRO A 289 -10.88 -14.60 -6.84
C PRO A 289 -11.10 -15.94 -7.58
N ASN A 290 -12.36 -16.29 -7.85
CA ASN A 290 -12.67 -17.39 -8.76
C ASN A 290 -12.66 -16.86 -10.20
N LEU A 291 -11.46 -16.62 -10.70
CA LEU A 291 -11.24 -16.18 -12.07
C LEU A 291 -10.55 -17.32 -12.81
N ASP A 292 -11.18 -17.83 -13.86
CA ASP A 292 -10.48 -18.50 -14.95
C ASP A 292 -9.55 -17.48 -15.58
N THR A 293 -8.38 -17.27 -14.99
CA THR A 293 -7.33 -16.46 -15.59
C THR A 293 -6.80 -17.30 -16.73
N ALA A 294 -7.33 -17.09 -17.94
CA ALA A 294 -6.79 -17.67 -19.15
C ALA A 294 -5.25 -17.54 -19.11
N VAL A 295 -4.57 -18.67 -19.29
CA VAL A 295 -3.10 -18.74 -19.29
C VAL A 295 -2.60 -17.79 -20.37
N ARG A 296 -2.12 -16.60 -19.96
CA ARG A 296 -1.54 -15.63 -20.89
C ARG A 296 -0.16 -16.11 -21.31
N THR A 297 0.12 -16.04 -22.61
CA THR A 297 1.45 -16.34 -23.18
C THR A 297 2.51 -15.48 -22.48
N PRO A 298 3.64 -16.06 -22.02
CA PRO A 298 4.72 -15.30 -21.41
C PRO A 298 5.28 -14.23 -22.35
N THR A 299 5.31 -13.00 -21.88
CA THR A 299 5.71 -11.80 -22.63
C THR A 299 7.14 -11.85 -23.11
N LYS A 300 7.99 -12.34 -22.21
CA LYS A 300 9.44 -12.34 -22.35
C LYS A 300 9.90 -12.90 -23.70
N ASN A 301 9.35 -14.01 -24.17
CA ASN A 301 9.81 -14.67 -25.39
C ASN A 301 9.33 -13.96 -26.65
N VAL A 302 8.05 -13.57 -26.68
CA VAL A 302 7.42 -12.94 -27.85
C VAL A 302 7.97 -11.53 -28.07
N LEU A 303 7.95 -10.70 -27.02
CA LEU A 303 8.36 -9.30 -27.15
C LEU A 303 9.86 -9.19 -27.45
N SER A 304 10.72 -9.94 -26.73
CA SER A 304 12.17 -9.84 -26.95
C SER A 304 12.58 -10.31 -28.35
N ALA A 305 12.04 -11.44 -28.83
CA ALA A 305 12.32 -11.92 -30.18
C ALA A 305 11.89 -10.90 -31.25
N HIS A 306 10.73 -10.28 -31.06
CA HIS A 306 10.23 -9.23 -31.96
C HIS A 306 11.14 -7.99 -31.98
N LEU A 307 11.59 -7.51 -30.82
CA LEU A 307 12.50 -6.37 -30.74
C LEU A 307 13.86 -6.67 -31.41
N TYR A 308 14.40 -7.88 -31.22
CA TYR A 308 15.66 -8.30 -31.86
C TYR A 308 15.52 -8.39 -33.37
N THR A 309 14.36 -8.85 -33.86
CA THR A 309 14.04 -8.91 -35.29
C THR A 309 14.00 -7.51 -35.89
N LEU A 310 13.36 -6.54 -35.20
CA LEU A 310 13.33 -5.15 -35.66
C LEU A 310 14.71 -4.48 -35.69
N LEU A 311 15.59 -4.86 -34.76
CA LEU A 311 16.98 -4.38 -34.70
C LEU A 311 17.93 -5.10 -35.68
N ASN A 312 17.43 -6.07 -36.47
CA ASN A 312 18.26 -6.94 -37.30
C ASN A 312 19.40 -7.63 -36.52
N LEU A 313 19.14 -7.99 -35.26
CA LEU A 313 20.08 -8.72 -34.42
C LEU A 313 19.82 -10.23 -34.48
N PRO A 314 20.85 -11.08 -34.31
CA PRO A 314 20.65 -12.52 -34.21
C PRO A 314 19.71 -12.85 -33.05
N GLY A 315 18.83 -13.83 -33.25
CA GLY A 315 17.88 -14.26 -32.22
C GLY A 315 18.56 -14.61 -30.91
N LEU A 316 17.87 -14.34 -29.80
CA LEU A 316 18.34 -14.70 -28.47
C LEU A 316 18.43 -16.21 -28.33
N GLN A 317 19.64 -16.74 -28.08
CA GLN A 317 19.82 -18.15 -27.71
C GLN A 317 19.15 -18.45 -26.35
N HIS A 318 19.21 -17.48 -25.43
CA HIS A 318 18.55 -17.53 -24.14
C HIS A 318 17.98 -16.15 -23.81
N THR A 319 16.66 -16.05 -23.65
CA THR A 319 16.06 -14.79 -23.19
C THR A 319 16.34 -14.63 -21.69
N PRO A 320 16.89 -13.49 -21.21
CA PRO A 320 17.16 -13.28 -19.79
C PRO A 320 15.86 -13.24 -18.99
N ALA A 321 15.84 -13.84 -17.79
CA ALA A 321 14.70 -13.75 -16.88
C ALA A 321 14.43 -12.29 -16.48
N PRO A 322 13.17 -11.87 -16.26
CA PRO A 322 12.91 -10.57 -15.68
C PRO A 322 13.64 -10.46 -14.34
N ALA A 323 14.22 -9.31 -14.04
CA ALA A 323 14.79 -9.08 -12.72
C ALA A 323 13.69 -9.16 -11.66
N ALA A 324 13.98 -9.77 -10.50
CA ALA A 324 13.03 -9.81 -9.40
C ALA A 324 12.62 -8.39 -8.97
N VAL A 325 11.41 -8.25 -8.46
CA VAL A 325 11.01 -7.03 -7.76
C VAL A 325 11.90 -6.91 -6.51
N PRO A 326 12.63 -5.79 -6.31
CA PRO A 326 13.48 -5.62 -5.14
C PRO A 326 12.65 -5.40 -3.87
N ALA A 327 13.25 -5.66 -2.71
CA ALA A 327 12.65 -5.23 -1.45
C ALA A 327 12.47 -3.69 -1.45
N PRO A 328 11.35 -3.17 -0.93
CA PRO A 328 11.12 -1.74 -0.86
C PRO A 328 11.95 -1.14 0.28
N ASP A 329 12.49 0.05 0.06
CA ASP A 329 12.93 0.94 1.14
C ASP A 329 11.72 1.80 1.54
N ILE A 330 11.02 1.38 2.60
CA ILE A 330 9.81 2.06 3.06
C ILE A 330 9.78 2.18 4.58
N GLU A 331 9.39 3.35 5.04
CA GLU A 331 9.16 3.60 6.45
C GLU A 331 7.83 2.98 6.89
N VAL A 332 7.88 2.22 7.98
CA VAL A 332 6.69 1.59 8.58
C VAL A 332 6.34 2.31 9.88
N PRO A 333 5.30 3.16 9.91
CA PRO A 333 4.93 3.91 11.10
C PRO A 333 4.37 2.98 12.19
N SER A 334 4.71 3.28 13.44
CA SER A 334 4.07 2.69 14.62
C SER A 334 2.88 3.57 15.03
N PRO A 335 1.67 3.00 15.26
CA PRO A 335 0.56 3.78 15.76
C PRO A 335 0.89 4.43 17.11
N LEU A 336 0.62 5.71 17.25
CA LEU A 336 0.91 6.46 18.48
C LEU A 336 -0.19 6.35 19.53
N HIS A 337 -1.32 5.72 19.20
CA HIS A 337 -2.45 5.58 20.10
C HIS A 337 -3.24 4.32 19.80
N PHE A 338 -3.79 3.71 20.84
CA PHE A 338 -4.60 2.51 20.71
C PHE A 338 -5.89 2.59 21.52
N GLN A 339 -7.01 2.32 20.87
CA GLN A 339 -8.24 1.93 21.55
C GLN A 339 -8.12 0.44 21.90
N VAL A 340 -8.16 0.12 23.19
CA VAL A 340 -7.91 -1.22 23.72
C VAL A 340 -9.21 -1.83 24.22
N LYS A 341 -9.57 -2.98 23.67
CA LYS A 341 -10.68 -3.81 24.15
C LYS A 341 -10.12 -5.08 24.79
N LEU A 342 -10.54 -5.37 26.01
CA LEU A 342 -10.25 -6.66 26.64
C LEU A 342 -11.19 -7.71 26.04
N ILE A 343 -10.62 -8.77 25.46
CA ILE A 343 -11.37 -9.89 24.87
C ILE A 343 -11.62 -10.95 25.93
N SER A 344 -10.59 -11.34 26.67
CA SER A 344 -10.71 -12.28 27.78
C SER A 344 -9.64 -12.00 28.84
N VAL A 345 -9.98 -12.32 30.08
CA VAL A 345 -9.08 -12.26 31.23
C VAL A 345 -9.30 -13.54 32.01
N ARG A 346 -8.22 -14.28 32.26
CA ARG A 346 -8.23 -15.49 33.10
C ARG A 346 -7.21 -15.33 34.20
N GLN A 347 -7.70 -15.10 35.41
CA GLN A 347 -6.87 -15.16 36.62
C GLN A 347 -6.49 -16.62 36.85
N GLN A 348 -5.21 -16.87 37.09
CA GLN A 348 -4.66 -18.19 37.38
C GLN A 348 -4.31 -18.28 38.87
N GLN A 349 -4.21 -19.52 39.37
CA GLN A 349 -3.67 -19.75 40.70
C GLN A 349 -2.21 -19.28 40.76
N HIS A 350 -1.76 -18.78 41.92
CA HIS A 350 -0.40 -18.24 42.17
C HIS A 350 -0.11 -16.82 41.66
N GLY A 351 -1.14 -15.98 41.49
CA GLY A 351 -0.93 -14.55 41.21
C GLY A 351 -0.47 -14.24 39.78
N SER A 352 -0.85 -15.10 38.81
CA SER A 352 -0.69 -14.82 37.39
C SER A 352 -2.04 -14.59 36.71
N ALA A 353 -2.03 -13.88 35.58
CA ALA A 353 -3.21 -13.71 34.74
C ALA A 353 -2.85 -13.85 33.26
N GLU A 354 -3.77 -14.43 32.49
CA GLU A 354 -3.74 -14.44 31.04
C GLU A 354 -4.73 -13.40 30.52
N VAL A 355 -4.25 -12.46 29.70
CA VAL A 355 -5.02 -11.34 29.18
C VAL A 355 -4.94 -11.35 27.65
N THR A 356 -6.08 -11.53 27.01
CA THR A 356 -6.23 -11.33 25.57
C THR A 356 -6.91 -10.01 25.31
N LEU A 357 -6.29 -9.18 24.47
CA LEU A 357 -6.81 -7.87 24.11
C LEU A 357 -6.79 -7.66 22.59
N GLU A 358 -7.66 -6.77 22.12
CA GLU A 358 -7.66 -6.26 20.76
C GLU A 358 -7.26 -4.77 20.82
N ARG A 359 -6.30 -4.37 19.99
CA ARG A 359 -5.90 -2.97 19.85
C ARG A 359 -6.24 -2.46 18.46
N THR A 360 -7.10 -1.46 18.41
CA THR A 360 -7.35 -0.64 17.22
C THR A 360 -6.83 0.77 17.47
N THR A 361 -7.04 1.73 16.59
CA THR A 361 -6.58 3.10 16.85
C THR A 361 -7.69 3.98 17.46
N ALA A 362 -7.31 5.14 17.99
CA ALA A 362 -8.15 5.99 18.84
C ALA A 362 -9.45 6.49 18.18
N SER A 363 -9.51 6.56 16.85
CA SER A 363 -10.73 7.00 16.16
C SER A 363 -11.77 5.88 16.04
N TRP A 364 -11.42 4.63 16.36
CA TRP A 364 -12.37 3.52 16.36
C TRP A 364 -13.12 3.47 17.69
N GLN A 365 -14.46 3.54 17.61
CA GLN A 365 -15.31 3.40 18.77
C GLN A 365 -15.66 1.93 18.99
N CYS A 366 -15.34 1.43 20.18
CA CYS A 366 -15.72 0.08 20.59
C CYS A 366 -16.32 0.10 22.01
N GLY A 367 -17.38 -0.67 22.24
CA GLY A 367 -17.98 -0.80 23.57
C GLY A 367 -17.01 -1.43 24.57
N ARG A 368 -16.99 -0.91 25.82
CA ARG A 368 -16.13 -1.36 26.94
C ARG A 368 -14.65 -1.43 26.57
N SER A 369 -14.10 -0.31 26.14
CA SER A 369 -12.69 -0.15 25.78
C SER A 369 -12.10 1.09 26.48
N PHE A 370 -10.77 1.19 26.51
CA PHE A 370 -10.04 2.34 27.03
C PHE A 370 -8.97 2.79 26.04
N LEU A 371 -8.55 4.04 26.15
CA LEU A 371 -7.58 4.64 25.24
C LEU A 371 -6.19 4.64 25.87
N THR A 372 -5.18 4.31 25.08
CA THR A 372 -3.76 4.45 25.41
C THR A 372 -3.09 5.34 24.37
N ALA A 373 -2.16 6.21 24.77
CA ALA A 373 -1.50 7.15 23.86
C ALA A 373 -0.03 7.35 24.22
N SER A 374 0.81 7.47 23.19
CA SER A 374 2.20 7.88 23.32
C SER A 374 2.26 9.37 23.65
N GLU A 375 3.17 9.79 24.51
CA GLU A 375 3.50 11.19 24.78
C GLU A 375 3.83 11.96 23.49
N ASP A 376 4.39 11.27 22.48
CA ASP A 376 4.71 11.86 21.17
C ASP A 376 3.47 12.09 20.28
N CYS A 377 2.27 11.72 20.74
CA CYS A 377 1.03 11.94 20.00
C CYS A 377 0.75 13.45 19.82
N THR A 378 0.71 13.91 18.58
CA THR A 378 0.40 15.33 18.27
C THR A 378 -1.08 15.70 18.42
N ASP A 379 -1.96 14.72 18.70
CA ASP A 379 -3.38 14.97 18.95
C ASP A 379 -3.61 15.10 20.46
N LEU A 380 -3.72 16.34 20.93
CA LEU A 380 -3.94 16.65 22.35
C LEU A 380 -5.26 16.08 22.86
N THR A 381 -6.29 15.97 22.02
CA THR A 381 -7.58 15.42 22.44
C THR A 381 -7.46 13.92 22.74
N VAL A 382 -6.60 13.22 21.99
CA VAL A 382 -6.29 11.81 22.26
C VAL A 382 -5.54 11.66 23.57
N LEU A 383 -4.54 12.52 23.82
CA LEU A 383 -3.77 12.51 25.08
C LEU A 383 -4.65 12.80 26.31
N GLU A 384 -5.50 13.83 26.25
CA GLU A 384 -6.39 14.22 27.35
C GLU A 384 -7.40 13.13 27.73
N ARG A 385 -7.81 12.31 26.76
CA ARG A 385 -8.80 11.23 26.95
C ARG A 385 -8.17 9.87 27.26
N ALA A 386 -6.85 9.74 27.12
CA ALA A 386 -6.18 8.45 27.30
C ALA A 386 -6.18 8.04 28.77
N GLY A 387 -6.61 6.81 29.05
CA GLY A 387 -6.51 6.21 30.38
C GLY A 387 -5.08 5.78 30.73
N ALA A 388 -4.21 5.63 29.72
CA ALA A 388 -2.79 5.38 29.90
C ALA A 388 -1.96 6.23 28.94
N ILE A 389 -0.96 6.93 29.48
CA ILE A 389 0.07 7.62 28.68
C ILE A 389 1.35 6.80 28.72
N TYR A 390 2.02 6.62 27.58
CA TYR A 390 3.29 5.91 27.51
C TYR A 390 4.36 6.71 26.77
N THR A 391 5.63 6.43 27.02
CA THR A 391 6.74 6.97 26.25
C THR A 391 7.83 5.92 26.10
N ASP A 392 8.33 5.76 24.87
CA ASP A 392 9.46 4.90 24.53
C ASP A 392 10.81 5.64 24.73
N ARG A 393 10.76 6.92 25.13
CA ARG A 393 11.96 7.72 25.40
C ARG A 393 12.68 7.17 26.64
N ARG A 394 13.98 6.91 26.49
CA ARG A 394 14.85 6.45 27.58
C ARG A 394 15.35 7.63 28.40
N PHE A 395 15.43 7.44 29.71
CA PHE A 395 15.91 8.45 30.65
C PHE A 395 17.25 8.01 31.29
N PRO A 396 18.11 8.96 31.70
CA PRO A 396 19.44 8.62 32.22
C PRO A 396 19.43 7.82 33.54
N THR A 397 18.36 7.93 34.34
CA THR A 397 18.23 7.25 35.63
C THR A 397 16.80 6.76 35.88
N PRO A 398 16.61 5.69 36.68
CA PRO A 398 15.28 5.24 37.09
C PRO A 398 14.47 6.30 37.84
N THR A 399 15.12 7.14 38.64
CA THR A 399 14.49 8.26 39.33
C THR A 399 13.96 9.30 38.33
N ALA A 400 14.75 9.67 37.32
CA ALA A 400 14.32 10.61 36.28
C ALA A 400 13.12 10.09 35.48
N ALA A 401 13.11 8.79 35.16
CA ALA A 401 11.97 8.12 34.52
C ALA A 401 10.72 8.14 35.41
N SER A 402 10.87 7.81 36.70
CA SER A 402 9.77 7.82 37.68
C SER A 402 9.17 9.21 37.87
N ASP A 403 10.02 10.24 37.96
CA ASP A 403 9.58 11.62 38.06
C ASP A 403 8.90 12.11 36.78
N HIS A 404 9.34 11.62 35.63
CA HIS A 404 8.67 11.87 34.36
C HIS A 404 7.29 11.22 34.30
N ALA A 405 7.15 9.96 34.71
CA ALA A 405 5.85 9.29 34.82
C ALA A 405 4.87 10.07 35.71
N ARG A 406 5.32 10.59 36.86
CA ARG A 406 4.50 11.46 37.72
C ARG A 406 4.13 12.78 37.05
N ARG A 407 5.06 13.38 36.29
CA ARG A 407 4.77 14.61 35.52
C ARG A 407 3.67 14.35 34.50
N LEU A 408 3.74 13.25 33.76
CA LEU A 408 2.71 12.89 32.77
C LEU A 408 1.31 12.78 33.41
N LEU A 409 1.19 12.15 34.58
CA LEU A 409 -0.10 12.08 35.31
C LEU A 409 -0.61 13.46 35.77
N ARG A 410 0.28 14.38 36.13
CA ARG A 410 -0.10 15.77 36.47
C ARG A 410 -0.53 16.56 35.24
N THR A 411 0.16 16.37 34.11
CA THR A 411 -0.16 17.02 32.84
C THR A 411 -1.46 16.49 32.25
N TYR A 412 -1.73 15.19 32.37
CA TYR A 412 -2.91 14.50 31.84
C TYR A 412 -3.71 13.86 32.97
N PRO A 413 -4.52 14.62 33.73
CA PRO A 413 -5.24 14.10 34.90
C PRO A 413 -6.32 13.06 34.56
N GLY A 414 -6.70 12.93 33.29
CA GLY A 414 -7.58 11.85 32.81
C GLY A 414 -6.90 10.48 32.75
N ALA A 415 -5.56 10.45 32.73
CA ALA A 415 -4.80 9.21 32.72
C ALA A 415 -4.79 8.56 34.11
N ARG A 416 -5.07 7.27 34.14
CA ARG A 416 -4.97 6.44 35.35
C ARG A 416 -3.52 6.02 35.61
N ILE A 417 -2.78 5.80 34.53
CA ILE A 417 -1.38 5.36 34.57
C ILE A 417 -0.52 6.16 33.59
N ALA A 418 0.76 6.28 33.92
CA ALA A 418 1.80 6.73 33.00
C ALA A 418 2.99 5.77 33.04
N ILE A 419 3.51 5.36 31.88
CA ILE A 419 4.59 4.37 31.76
C ILE A 419 5.74 4.92 30.93
N VAL A 420 6.95 4.61 31.37
CA VAL A 420 8.21 5.12 30.81
C VAL A 420 9.19 3.96 30.64
N ALA A 421 9.82 3.85 29.46
CA ALA A 421 10.89 2.88 29.23
C ALA A 421 12.14 3.22 30.06
N LEU A 422 12.67 2.23 30.78
CA LEU A 422 13.99 2.32 31.42
C LEU A 422 15.07 1.78 30.47
N ASP A 423 14.82 0.63 29.87
CA ASP A 423 15.65 -0.02 28.85
C ASP A 423 14.76 -0.80 27.85
N GLU A 424 15.25 -1.89 27.26
CA GLU A 424 14.50 -2.67 26.27
C GLU A 424 13.46 -3.61 26.88
N ASP A 425 13.72 -4.14 28.08
CA ASP A 425 12.87 -5.12 28.74
C ASP A 425 12.34 -4.63 30.10
N HIS A 426 12.60 -3.38 30.47
CA HIS A 426 12.23 -2.83 31.76
C HIS A 426 11.52 -1.47 31.63
N VAL A 427 10.42 -1.32 32.36
CA VAL A 427 9.62 -0.10 32.43
C VAL A 427 9.40 0.35 33.87
N ALA A 428 9.30 1.66 34.08
CA ALA A 428 8.74 2.26 35.29
C ALA A 428 7.35 2.80 34.97
N PHE A 429 6.41 2.68 35.90
CA PHE A 429 5.07 3.24 35.72
C PHE A 429 4.50 3.80 37.02
N ALA A 430 3.77 4.90 36.88
CA ALA A 430 3.04 5.55 37.95
C ALA A 430 1.57 5.13 37.93
N VAL A 431 1.02 4.79 39.10
CA VAL A 431 -0.42 4.61 39.32
C VAL A 431 -0.82 5.52 40.47
N LYS A 432 -1.53 6.61 40.16
CA LYS A 432 -1.70 7.73 41.10
C LYS A 432 -0.34 8.24 41.58
N GLU A 433 -0.05 8.19 42.88
CA GLU A 433 1.21 8.67 43.47
C GLU A 433 2.29 7.58 43.58
N ASN A 434 1.89 6.30 43.43
CA ASN A 434 2.79 5.17 43.62
C ASN A 434 3.57 4.86 42.34
N ILE A 435 4.84 4.54 42.51
CA ILE A 435 5.73 4.10 41.45
C ILE A 435 5.91 2.59 41.56
N HIS A 436 5.87 1.94 40.40
CA HIS A 436 6.10 0.53 40.21
C HIS A 436 7.08 0.33 39.06
N SER A 437 7.70 -0.84 39.00
CA SER A 437 8.49 -1.29 37.86
C SER A 437 7.96 -2.62 37.34
N ALA A 438 8.26 -2.91 36.07
CA ALA A 438 7.94 -4.19 35.47
C ALA A 438 8.93 -4.58 34.39
N ARG A 439 9.23 -5.88 34.32
CA ARG A 439 9.89 -6.46 33.16
C ARG A 439 8.87 -6.84 32.09
N THR A 440 9.18 -6.59 30.82
CA THR A 440 8.26 -6.82 29.72
C THR A 440 8.98 -7.38 28.50
N THR A 441 8.34 -8.34 27.83
CA THR A 441 8.79 -8.85 26.52
C THR A 441 7.94 -8.33 25.37
N VAL A 442 7.04 -7.37 25.64
CA VAL A 442 6.17 -6.74 24.64
C VAL A 442 6.45 -5.23 24.58
N PRO A 443 6.17 -4.55 23.46
CA PRO A 443 6.38 -3.11 23.36
C PRO A 443 5.70 -2.33 24.48
N VAL A 444 6.25 -1.16 24.84
CA VAL A 444 5.72 -0.32 25.93
C VAL A 444 4.26 0.04 25.71
N SER A 445 3.84 0.26 24.45
CA SER A 445 2.43 0.49 24.11
C SER A 445 1.49 -0.66 24.50
N ALA A 446 1.95 -1.92 24.43
CA ALA A 446 1.18 -3.08 24.84
C ALA A 446 1.27 -3.30 26.35
N THR A 447 2.45 -3.02 26.93
CA THR A 447 2.65 -3.00 28.38
C THR A 447 1.73 -1.99 29.06
N ALA A 448 1.56 -0.80 28.47
CA ALA A 448 0.62 0.23 28.94
C ALA A 448 -0.81 -0.30 29.00
N ALA A 449 -1.25 -1.07 28.01
CA ALA A 449 -2.56 -1.69 27.99
C ALA A 449 -2.73 -2.72 29.12
N ALA A 450 -1.75 -3.60 29.30
CA ALA A 450 -1.75 -4.62 30.36
C ALA A 450 -1.74 -3.98 31.76
N VAL A 451 -0.89 -2.99 31.99
CA VAL A 451 -0.76 -2.27 33.26
C VAL A 451 -2.00 -1.42 33.55
N HIS A 452 -2.65 -0.86 32.51
CA HIS A 452 -3.90 -0.14 32.70
C HIS A 452 -4.96 -1.09 33.27
N TRP A 453 -5.15 -2.26 32.65
CA TRP A 453 -6.03 -3.29 33.19
C TRP A 453 -5.63 -3.69 34.62
N TRP A 454 -4.36 -4.00 34.87
CA TRP A 454 -3.84 -4.35 36.20
C TRP A 454 -4.18 -3.30 37.26
N SER A 455 -4.08 -2.02 36.91
CA SER A 455 -4.40 -0.92 37.83
C SER A 455 -5.87 -0.87 38.23
N THR A 456 -6.77 -1.47 37.44
CA THR A 456 -8.21 -1.59 37.73
C THR A 456 -8.55 -2.79 38.61
N VAL A 457 -7.64 -3.75 38.74
CA VAL A 457 -7.80 -4.93 39.62
C VAL A 457 -7.62 -4.51 41.09
N PRO A 458 -8.47 -4.98 42.02
CA PRO A 458 -8.32 -4.76 43.46
C PRO A 458 -6.93 -5.18 43.95
N LEU A 459 -6.36 -4.43 44.90
CA LEU A 459 -4.96 -4.63 45.34
C LEU A 459 -4.65 -6.08 45.77
N ALA A 460 -5.58 -6.73 46.47
CA ALA A 460 -5.44 -8.11 46.95
C ALA A 460 -5.46 -9.18 45.84
N GLU A 461 -5.95 -8.83 44.65
CA GLU A 461 -6.13 -9.75 43.51
C GLU A 461 -5.17 -9.42 42.34
N ARG A 462 -4.27 -8.44 42.53
CA ARG A 462 -3.36 -8.00 41.49
C ARG A 462 -2.34 -9.10 41.18
N PRO A 463 -2.26 -9.58 39.93
CA PRO A 463 -1.24 -10.53 39.55
C PRO A 463 0.13 -9.85 39.52
N THR A 464 1.18 -10.61 39.83
CA THR A 464 2.57 -10.20 39.61
C THR A 464 3.06 -10.55 38.22
N ARG A 465 2.38 -11.48 37.53
CA ARG A 465 2.71 -11.90 36.16
C ARG A 465 1.48 -11.85 35.24
N ILE A 466 1.61 -11.17 34.10
CA ILE A 466 0.57 -11.05 33.09
C ILE A 466 1.10 -11.67 31.78
N GLN A 467 0.47 -12.75 31.34
CA GLN A 467 0.66 -13.27 30.00
C GLN A 467 -0.27 -12.51 29.05
N LEU A 468 0.29 -11.80 28.08
CA LEU A 468 -0.43 -10.90 27.19
C LEU A 468 -0.51 -11.49 25.77
N HIS A 469 -1.71 -11.46 25.19
CA HIS A 469 -1.97 -11.81 23.81
C HIS A 469 -2.76 -10.70 23.10
N ALA A 470 -2.29 -10.27 21.93
CA ALA A 470 -2.91 -9.26 21.10
C ALA A 470 -2.61 -9.53 19.62
N GLY A 471 -3.50 -10.22 18.91
CA GLY A 471 -3.23 -10.64 17.53
C GLY A 471 -1.91 -11.42 17.41
N ALA A 472 -1.00 -10.90 16.58
CA ALA A 472 0.34 -11.48 16.41
C ALA A 472 1.33 -11.17 17.54
N LEU A 473 0.97 -10.28 18.47
CA LEU A 473 1.80 -9.93 19.61
C LEU A 473 1.49 -10.88 20.79
N ALA A 474 2.52 -11.51 21.33
CA ALA A 474 2.42 -12.29 22.56
C ALA A 474 3.67 -12.10 23.42
N GLY A 475 3.49 -12.08 24.74
CA GLY A 475 4.62 -11.97 25.67
C GLY A 475 4.18 -11.83 27.11
N THR A 476 5.11 -11.49 27.99
CA THR A 476 4.86 -11.42 29.43
C THR A 476 5.19 -10.04 29.97
N VAL A 477 4.38 -9.56 30.92
CA VAL A 477 4.68 -8.41 31.79
C VAL A 477 4.77 -8.92 33.23
N VAL A 478 5.91 -8.74 33.89
CA VAL A 478 6.16 -9.15 35.27
C VAL A 478 6.32 -7.90 36.12
N ILE A 479 5.34 -7.64 36.99
CA ILE A 479 5.37 -6.52 37.93
C ILE A 479 6.33 -6.87 39.07
N GLU A 480 7.30 -5.99 39.31
CA GLU A 480 8.26 -6.18 40.40
C GLU A 480 7.64 -5.69 41.72
N SER A 481 7.91 -6.41 42.80
CA SER A 481 7.57 -5.94 44.15
C SER A 481 8.31 -4.63 44.41
N PRO A 482 7.68 -3.64 45.07
CA PRO A 482 8.42 -2.46 45.51
C PRO A 482 9.59 -2.96 46.36
N SER A 483 10.83 -2.68 45.93
CA SER A 483 11.99 -2.92 46.79
C SER A 483 11.73 -2.15 48.08
N GLU A 484 11.67 -2.85 49.22
CA GLU A 484 11.82 -2.20 50.51
C GLU A 484 13.17 -1.46 50.46
N ALA A 485 13.08 -0.15 50.27
CA ALA A 485 14.21 0.76 50.21
C ALA A 485 14.75 1.00 51.62
#